data_AF-A0A822D2K3-F1
#
_entry.id   AF-A0A822D2K3-F1
#
_cell.length_a   1.000
_cell.length_b   1.000
_cell.length_c   1.000
_cell.angle_alpha   90.00
_cell.angle_beta   90.00
_cell.angle_gamma   90.00
#
_symmetry.space_group_name_H-M   'P 1'
#
loop_
_entity.id
_entity.type
_entity.pdbx_description
1 polymer ?
#
loop_
_entity_poly.entity_id
_entity_poly.type
_entity_poly.pdbx_seq_one_letter_code
_entity_poly.pdbx_strand_id
1 'polypeptide(L)' 'MRREAVDITTKRTIILVRASGMSQHEISRKLNVSRNCIYQTINKFSKLYTVATKPGAGSRSKLTDRQK' A
#
# COMPACT_ATOMS: atom_id res chain seq x y z
N MET A 1 -9.82 -1.23 17.86
CA MET A 1 -10.08 -0.42 16.65
C MET A 1 -10.51 -1.34 15.52
N ARG A 2 -11.73 -1.19 15.00
CA ARG A 2 -12.17 -1.90 13.79
C ARG A 2 -11.35 -1.39 12.60
N ARG A 3 -10.71 -2.28 11.85
CA ARG A 3 -10.00 -1.94 10.61
C ARG A 3 -11.05 -1.80 9.52
N GLU A 4 -11.66 -0.63 9.39
CA GLU A 4 -12.52 -0.37 8.24
C GLU A 4 -11.65 -0.36 6.98
N ALA A 5 -12.07 -1.14 5.99
CA ALA A 5 -11.36 -1.26 4.74
C ALA A 5 -11.49 0.07 3.98
N VAL A 6 -10.39 0.82 3.91
CA VAL A 6 -10.34 2.03 3.08
C VAL A 6 -10.57 1.64 1.62
N ASP A 7 -11.51 2.33 0.98
CA ASP A 7 -11.91 2.06 -0.39
C ASP A 7 -10.73 2.19 -1.37
N ILE A 8 -10.83 1.46 -2.49
CA ILE A 8 -9.82 1.46 -3.55
C ILE A 8 -9.65 2.85 -4.15
N THR A 9 -10.73 3.64 -4.27
CA THR A 9 -10.66 5.02 -4.78
C THR A 9 -9.82 5.89 -3.85
N THR A 10 -10.06 5.83 -2.54
CA THR A 10 -9.30 6.58 -1.54
C THR A 10 -7.82 6.23 -1.56
N LYS A 11 -7.48 4.95 -1.72
CA LYS A 11 -6.07 4.51 -1.86
C LYS A 11 -5.40 5.12 -3.08
N ARG A 12 -6.08 5.17 -4.23
CA ARG A 12 -5.56 5.82 -5.46
C ARG A 12 -5.36 7.31 -5.24
N THR A 13 -6.32 7.99 -4.61
CA THR A 13 -6.22 9.42 -4.30
C THR A 13 -5.05 9.71 -3.37
N ILE A 14 -4.81 8.88 -2.34
CA ILE A 14 -3.64 9.01 -1.45
C ILE A 14 -2.33 8.98 -2.25
N ILE A 15 -2.20 8.06 -3.22
CA ILE A 15 -1.00 7.92 -4.04
C ILE A 15 -0.81 9.14 -4.94
N LEU A 16 -1.87 9.57 -5.64
CA LEU A 16 -1.82 10.74 -6.54
C LEU A 16 -1.44 12.02 -5.80
N VAL A 17 -2.09 12.24 -4.65
CA VAL A 17 -1.82 13.40 -3.80
C VAL A 17 -0.41 13.35 -3.19
N ARG A 18 0.10 12.15 -2.87
CA ARG A 18 1.48 12.01 -2.43
C ARG A 18 2.47 12.32 -3.55
N ALA A 19 2.16 11.92 -4.79
CA ALA A 19 2.99 12.21 -5.97
C ALA A 19 3.05 13.72 -6.27
N SER A 20 2.00 14.49 -5.93
CA SER A 20 2.00 15.95 -6.06
C SER A 20 2.77 16.69 -4.96
N GLY A 21 3.49 15.97 -4.08
CA GLY A 21 4.34 16.57 -3.05
C GLY A 21 3.66 16.90 -1.72
N MET A 22 2.36 16.60 -1.54
CA MET A 22 1.68 16.86 -0.26
C MET A 22 2.25 16.01 0.89
N SER A 23 2.26 16.60 2.08
CA SER A 23 2.65 15.92 3.32
C SER A 23 1.57 14.95 3.77
N GLN A 24 1.95 13.91 4.52
CA GLN A 24 0.99 12.94 5.07
C GLN A 24 -0.03 13.59 6.02
N HIS A 25 0.34 14.69 6.69
CA HIS A 25 -0.56 15.45 7.56
C HIS A 25 -1.65 16.16 6.76
N GLU A 26 -1.30 16.77 5.63
CA GLU A 26 -2.27 17.42 4.75
C GLU A 26 -3.22 16.39 4.11
N ILE A 27 -2.68 15.24 3.68
CA ILE A 27 -3.48 14.13 3.15
C ILE A 27 -4.48 13.63 4.21
N SER A 28 -4.03 13.49 5.45
CA SER A 28 -4.87 13.05 6.56
C SER A 28 -6.03 14.00 6.79
N ARG A 29 -5.78 15.31 6.80
CA ARG A 29 -6.82 16.34 6.94
C ARG A 29 -7.77 16.36 5.75
N LYS A 30 -7.24 16.24 4.52
CA LYS A 30 -8.03 16.36 3.29
C LYS A 30 -8.94 15.16 3.05
N LEU A 31 -8.48 13.96 3.34
CA LEU A 31 -9.21 12.72 3.07
C LEU A 31 -9.88 12.13 4.31
N ASN A 32 -9.69 12.76 5.48
CA ASN A 32 -10.13 12.24 6.78
C ASN A 32 -9.68 10.79 7.03
N VAL A 33 -8.44 10.48 6.63
CA VAL A 33 -7.83 9.16 6.79
C VAL A 33 -6.71 9.23 7.81
N SER A 34 -6.59 8.20 8.65
CA SER A 34 -5.48 8.12 9.61
C SER A 34 -4.11 8.12 8.92
N ARG A 35 -3.14 8.83 9.52
CA ARG A 35 -1.74 8.85 9.05
C ARG A 35 -1.14 7.45 8.92
N ASN A 36 -1.53 6.52 9.80
CA ASN A 36 -1.07 5.12 9.75
C ASN A 36 -1.57 4.41 8.47
N CYS A 37 -2.82 4.61 8.08
CA CYS A 37 -3.34 4.04 6.83
C CYS A 37 -2.66 4.64 5.59
N ILE A 38 -2.38 5.95 5.62
CA ILE A 38 -1.65 6.64 4.54
C ILE A 38 -0.24 6.04 4.40
N TYR A 39 0.49 5.92 5.51
CA TYR A 39 1.82 5.31 5.56
C TYR A 39 1.83 3.88 5.01
N GLN A 40 0.90 3.04 5.44
CA GLN A 40 0.78 1.66 4.95
C GLN A 40 0.46 1.61 3.44
N THR A 41 -0.40 2.50 2.96
CA THR A 41 -0.77 2.57 1.53
C THR A 41 0.44 2.96 0.68
N ILE A 42 1.17 3.99 1.08
CA ILE A 42 2.38 4.45 0.40
C ILE A 42 3.45 3.36 0.39
N ASN A 43 3.70 2.71 1.53
CA ASN A 43 4.70 1.64 1.63
C ASN A 43 4.33 0.41 0.80
N LYS A 44 3.04 0.02 0.80
CA LYS A 44 2.57 -1.11 0.00
C LYS A 44 2.71 -0.83 -1.49
N PHE A 45 2.38 0.39 -1.92
CA PHE A 45 2.58 0.84 -3.28
C PHE A 45 4.08 0.85 -3.65
N SER A 46 4.94 1.47 -2.83
CA SER A 46 6.38 1.47 -3.06
C SER A 46 6.96 0.06 -3.18
N LYS A 47 6.56 -0.89 -2.32
CA LYS A 47 6.97 -2.29 -2.43
C LYS A 47 6.50 -2.94 -3.74
N LEU A 48 5.24 -2.74 -4.13
CA LEU A 48 4.71 -3.27 -5.39
C LEU A 48 5.49 -2.75 -6.60
N TYR A 49 5.79 -1.45 -6.63
CA TYR A 49 6.56 -0.84 -7.72
C TYR A 49 8.02 -1.27 -7.68
N THR A 50 8.63 -1.36 -6.49
CA THR A 50 10.01 -1.83 -6.33
C THR A 50 10.17 -3.29 -6.74
N VAL A 51 9.18 -4.15 -6.47
CA VAL A 51 9.16 -5.56 -6.89
C VAL A 51 8.83 -5.69 -8.38
N ALA A 52 8.01 -4.79 -8.94
CA ALA A 52 7.71 -4.76 -10.37
C ALA A 52 8.89 -4.24 -11.22
N THR A 53 9.73 -3.36 -10.68
CA THR A 53 10.89 -2.79 -11.41
C THR A 53 12.20 -3.50 -11.13
N LYS A 54 12.26 -4.40 -10.13
CA LYS A 54 13.41 -5.29 -9.90
C LYS A 54 13.07 -6.69 -10.39
N PRO A 55 13.78 -7.24 -11.40
CA PRO A 55 13.59 -8.63 -11.77
C PRO A 55 14.08 -9.51 -10.61
N GLY A 56 13.15 -10.17 -9.92
CA GLY A 56 13.45 -11.28 -9.02
C GLY A 56 13.31 -10.99 -7.53
N ALA A 57 12.21 -11.48 -6.95
CA ALA A 57 12.27 -12.50 -5.92
C ALA A 57 10.86 -13.08 -5.79
N GLY A 58 10.56 -14.07 -6.62
CA GLY A 58 9.37 -14.89 -6.43
C GLY A 58 9.38 -15.39 -5.00
N SER A 59 8.39 -14.96 -4.20
CA SER A 59 8.10 -15.59 -2.93
C SER A 59 7.79 -17.05 -3.24
N ARG A 60 8.74 -17.95 -2.96
CA ARG A 60 8.56 -19.39 -3.09
C ARG A 60 7.46 -19.78 -2.09
N SER A 61 6.23 -19.90 -2.57
CA SER A 61 5.17 -20.61 -1.86
C SER A 61 5.75 -21.98 -1.53
N LYS A 62 5.96 -22.28 -0.24
CA LYS A 62 6.26 -23.65 0.17
C LYS A 62 4.97 -24.46 -0.04
N LEU A 63 4.71 -24.84 -1.28
CA LEU A 63 3.84 -25.95 -1.61
C LEU A 63 4.54 -27.18 -1.02
N THR A 64 4.12 -27.58 0.18
CA THR A 64 4.47 -28.88 0.72
C THR A 64 3.78 -29.92 -0.16
N ASP A 65 4.57 -30.57 -1.00
CA ASP A 65 4.18 -31.75 -1.76
C ASP A 65 3.82 -32.84 -0.74
N ARG A 66 2.52 -32.99 -0.46
CA ARG A 66 2.01 -34.07 0.38
C ARG A 66 1.88 -35.28 -0.55
N GLN A 67 3.01 -35.95 -0.79
CA GLN A 67 3.08 -37.20 -1.53
C GLN A 67 2.15 -38.22 -0.88
N LYS A 68 1.35 -38.90 -1.71
CA LYS A 68 0.42 -39.96 -1.33
C LYS A 68 0.85 -41.25 -2.01
#